data_AF-A0A9D1E9M9-F1
#
_entry.id   AF-A0A9D1E9M9-F1
#
_cell.length_a   1.000
_cell.length_b   1.000
_cell.length_c   1.000
_cell.angle_alpha   90.00
_cell.angle_beta   90.00
_cell.angle_gamma   90.00
#
_symmetry.space_group_name_H-M   'P 1'
#
loop_
_entity.id
_entity.type
_entity.pdbx_description
1 polymer ?
#
loop_
_entity_poly.entity_id
_entity_poly.type
_entity_poly.pdbx_seq_one_letter_code
_entity_poly.pdbx_strand_id
1 'polypeptide(L)'
;MPHVLKLKDGKLFTAFDLTDVLEAVGEYAGDEVRQYLEENLSDTADLEKELDGMYREQEEELERQGSHQREILNDIKEEAEALAKLLEAPRLDRKKLQEGTENIWRMCYREL
;
A
#
# COMPACT_ATOMS: atom_id res chain seq x y z
N MET A 1 24.07 -4.46 -9.79
CA MET A 1 25.24 -5.30 -9.45
C MET A 1 25.94 -5.63 -10.76
N PRO A 2 27.28 -5.63 -10.83
CA PRO A 2 27.97 -5.94 -12.07
C PRO A 2 27.82 -7.42 -12.43
N HIS A 3 27.57 -7.70 -13.70
CA HIS A 3 27.44 -9.04 -14.27
C HIS A 3 28.51 -9.27 -15.34
N VAL A 4 29.18 -10.43 -15.28
CA VAL A 4 30.15 -10.84 -16.30
C VAL A 4 29.47 -11.72 -17.32
N LEU A 5 29.44 -11.27 -18.57
CA LEU A 5 28.85 -11.95 -19.72
C LEU A 5 29.96 -12.47 -20.64
N LYS A 6 29.74 -13.65 -21.22
CA LYS A 6 30.64 -14.19 -22.26
C LYS A 6 30.02 -13.93 -23.63
N LEU A 7 30.73 -13.19 -24.47
CA LEU A 7 30.31 -12.85 -25.82
C LEU A 7 30.52 -14.02 -26.79
N LYS A 8 29.92 -13.94 -27.98
CA LYS A 8 30.02 -15.00 -29.01
C LYS A 8 31.45 -15.25 -29.49
N ASP A 9 32.29 -14.22 -29.52
CA ASP A 9 33.70 -14.34 -29.87
C ASP A 9 34.58 -14.90 -28.73
N GLY A 10 33.96 -15.22 -27.59
CA GLY A 10 34.61 -15.78 -26.41
C GLY A 10 35.18 -14.75 -25.45
N LYS A 11 35.13 -13.45 -25.77
CA LYS A 11 35.55 -12.38 -24.85
C LYS A 11 34.61 -12.27 -23.66
N LEU A 12 35.15 -11.78 -22.55
CA LEU A 12 34.38 -11.44 -21.37
C LEU A 12 34.04 -9.96 -21.41
N PHE A 13 32.77 -9.67 -21.17
CA PHE A 13 32.22 -8.32 -21.03
C PHE A 13 31.68 -8.17 -19.61
N THR A 14 31.92 -7.02 -18.98
CA THR A 14 31.38 -6.73 -17.65
C THR A 14 30.36 -5.62 -17.80
N ALA A 15 29.09 -5.95 -17.56
CA ALA A 15 28.00 -4.98 -17.55
C ALA A 15 27.79 -4.49 -16.11
N PHE A 16 27.79 -3.18 -15.91
CA PHE A 16 27.46 -2.52 -14.64
C PHE A 16 25.97 -2.18 -14.56
N ASP A 17 25.37 -1.84 -15.70
CA ASP A 17 23.94 -1.54 -15.82
C ASP A 17 23.30 -2.08 -17.12
N LEU A 18 22.04 -1.73 -17.34
CA LEU A 18 21.28 -2.15 -18.52
C LEU A 18 21.79 -1.48 -19.81
N THR A 19 22.28 -0.25 -19.72
CA THR A 19 22.81 0.48 -20.87
C THR A 19 24.03 -0.23 -21.43
N ASP A 20 24.93 -0.71 -20.57
CA ASP A 20 26.07 -1.54 -20.97
C ASP A 20 25.63 -2.79 -21.74
N VAL A 21 24.56 -3.45 -21.30
CA VAL A 21 24.02 -4.65 -21.98
C VAL A 21 23.40 -4.28 -23.33
N LEU A 22 22.61 -3.21 -23.40
CA LEU A 22 21.97 -2.74 -24.63
C LEU A 22 23.00 -2.30 -25.67
N GLU A 23 24.08 -1.64 -25.25
CA GLU A 23 25.20 -1.29 -26.13
C GLU A 23 25.85 -2.54 -26.71
N ALA A 24 26.16 -3.54 -25.87
CA ALA A 24 26.69 -4.82 -26.33
C ALA A 24 25.71 -5.56 -27.26
N VAL A 25 24.40 -5.48 -27.04
CA VAL A 25 23.40 -6.02 -27.96
C VAL A 25 23.46 -5.29 -29.30
N GLY A 26 23.54 -3.96 -29.32
CA GLY A 26 23.68 -3.19 -30.55
C GLY A 26 24.91 -3.61 -31.36
N GLU A 27 26.06 -3.73 -30.68
CA GLU A 27 27.33 -4.12 -31.32
C GLU A 27 27.32 -5.55 -31.89
N TYR A 28 26.70 -6.52 -31.20
CA TYR A 28 26.81 -7.95 -31.55
C TYR A 28 25.57 -8.58 -32.19
N ALA A 29 24.39 -7.97 -32.01
CA ALA A 29 23.11 -8.45 -32.51
C ALA A 29 22.38 -7.43 -33.40
N GLY A 30 22.86 -6.19 -33.48
CA GLY A 30 22.31 -5.13 -34.33
C GLY A 30 21.42 -4.15 -33.58
N ASP A 31 21.33 -2.93 -34.12
CA ASP A 31 20.58 -1.83 -33.52
C ASP A 31 19.07 -2.10 -33.46
N GLU A 32 18.50 -2.86 -34.40
CA GLU A 32 17.08 -3.21 -34.37
C GLU A 32 16.72 -4.09 -33.16
N VAL A 33 17.62 -5.04 -32.81
CA VAL A 33 17.43 -5.90 -31.63
C VAL A 33 17.62 -5.09 -30.35
N ARG A 34 18.60 -4.17 -30.32
CA ARG A 34 18.77 -3.25 -29.19
C ARG A 34 17.51 -2.43 -28.96
N GLN A 35 17.01 -1.78 -30.00
CA GLN A 35 15.85 -0.89 -29.91
C GLN A 35 14.60 -1.65 -29.46
N TYR A 36 14.35 -2.84 -30.01
CA TYR A 36 13.23 -3.68 -29.56
C TYR A 36 13.31 -4.00 -28.06
N LEU A 37 14.50 -4.38 -27.56
CA LEU A 37 14.68 -4.67 -26.13
C LEU A 37 14.53 -3.40 -25.28
N GLU A 38 15.07 -2.28 -25.71
CA GLU A 38 14.99 -0.99 -25.02
C GLU A 38 13.53 -0.54 -24.85
N GLU A 39 12.73 -0.61 -25.90
CA GLU A 39 11.30 -0.28 -25.86
C GLU A 39 10.53 -1.18 -24.86
N ASN A 40 10.70 -2.50 -24.94
CA ASN A 40 9.99 -3.44 -24.06
C ASN A 40 10.45 -3.34 -22.58
N LEU A 41 11.71 -3.00 -22.35
CA LEU A 41 12.23 -2.78 -20.99
C LEU A 41 11.74 -1.46 -20.41
N SER A 42 11.61 -0.42 -21.23
CA SER A 42 10.97 0.84 -20.81
C SER A 42 9.53 0.61 -20.40
N ASP A 43 8.75 -0.12 -21.20
CA ASP A 43 7.36 -0.47 -20.87
C ASP A 43 7.26 -1.22 -19.53
N THR A 44 8.21 -2.12 -19.26
CA THR A 44 8.26 -2.87 -17.99
C THR A 44 8.54 -1.95 -16.80
N ALA A 45 9.46 -0.99 -16.95
CA ALA A 45 9.78 -0.02 -15.90
C ALA A 45 8.60 0.93 -15.60
N ASP A 46 7.87 1.34 -16.63
CA ASP A 46 6.67 2.16 -16.46
C ASP A 46 5.56 1.38 -15.74
N LEU A 47 5.37 0.09 -16.08
CA LEU A 47 4.44 -0.81 -15.38
C LEU A 47 4.82 -1.02 -13.91
N GLU A 48 6.11 -1.21 -13.61
CA GLU A 48 6.59 -1.34 -12.22
C GLU A 48 6.28 -0.08 -11.42
N LYS A 49 6.49 1.10 -12.00
CA LYS A 49 6.16 2.38 -11.37
C LYS A 49 4.66 2.56 -11.15
N GLU A 50 3.82 2.13 -12.09
CA GLU A 50 2.36 2.15 -11.93
C GLU A 50 1.92 1.23 -10.79
N LEU A 51 2.47 0.01 -10.73
CA LEU A 51 2.23 -0.95 -9.65
C LEU A 51 2.65 -0.40 -8.29
N ASP A 52 3.84 0.19 -8.18
CA ASP A 52 4.32 0.82 -6.95
C ASP A 52 3.40 1.96 -6.50
N GLY A 53 2.88 2.74 -7.46
CA GLY A 53 1.88 3.78 -7.20
C GLY A 53 0.59 3.21 -6.64
N MET A 54 0.04 2.17 -7.29
CA MET A 54 -1.16 1.48 -6.82
C MET A 54 -1.00 0.89 -5.42
N TYR A 55 0.15 0.26 -5.12
CA TYR A 55 0.41 -0.30 -3.80
C TYR A 55 0.46 0.79 -2.73
N ARG A 56 1.10 1.93 -3.02
CA ARG A 56 1.14 3.05 -2.08
C ARG A 56 -0.25 3.62 -1.80
N GLU A 57 -1.06 3.84 -2.83
CA GLU A 57 -2.44 4.31 -2.66
C GLU A 57 -3.27 3.32 -1.83
N GLN A 58 -3.07 2.02 -2.06
CA GLN A 58 -3.74 0.98 -1.28
C GLN A 58 -3.30 0.99 0.20
N GLU A 59 -2.00 1.14 0.48
CA GLU A 59 -1.49 1.27 1.84
C GLU A 59 -2.07 2.49 2.55
N GLU A 60 -2.08 3.66 1.90
CA GLU A 60 -2.66 4.89 2.44
C GLU A 60 -4.16 4.73 2.76
N GLU A 61 -4.92 4.09 1.87
CA GLU A 61 -6.34 3.83 2.09
C GLU A 61 -6.57 2.84 3.25
N LEU A 62 -5.75 1.79 3.38
CA LEU A 62 -5.81 0.87 4.51
C LEU A 62 -5.47 1.56 5.84
N GLU A 63 -4.46 2.45 5.85
CA GLU A 63 -4.12 3.25 7.01
C GLU A 63 -5.25 4.20 7.42
N ARG A 64 -5.89 4.84 6.42
CA ARG A 64 -7.04 5.73 6.63
C ARG A 64 -8.22 4.96 7.20
N GLN A 65 -8.56 3.81 6.63
CA GLN A 65 -9.61 2.92 7.13
C GLN A 65 -9.31 2.44 8.55
N GLY A 66 -8.08 1.99 8.81
CA GLY A 66 -7.66 1.57 10.15
C GLY A 66 -7.72 2.70 11.17
N SER A 67 -7.37 3.93 10.77
CA SER A 67 -7.46 5.12 11.63
C SER A 67 -8.91 5.47 11.94
N HIS A 68 -9.78 5.43 10.92
CA HIS A 68 -11.21 5.67 11.07
C HIS A 68 -11.88 4.64 12.00
N GLN A 69 -11.59 3.35 11.81
CA GLN A 69 -12.09 2.28 12.69
C GLN A 69 -11.62 2.47 14.14
N ARG A 70 -10.35 2.87 14.35
CA ARG A 70 -9.82 3.16 15.70
C ARG A 70 -10.54 4.33 16.36
N GLU A 71 -10.83 5.40 15.61
CA GLU A 71 -11.58 6.55 16.10
C GLU A 71 -12.95 6.12 16.64
N ILE A 72 -13.69 5.33 15.86
CA ILE A 72 -15.05 4.94 16.23
C ILE A 72 -15.08 3.93 17.36
N LEU A 73 -14.12 3.01 17.39
CA LEU A 73 -13.97 2.11 18.54
C LEU A 73 -13.62 2.89 19.82
N ASN A 74 -12.86 3.99 19.73
CA ASN A 74 -12.62 4.86 20.87
C ASN A 74 -13.89 5.59 21.29
N ASP A 75 -14.68 6.14 20.37
CA ASP A 75 -15.96 6.79 20.67
C ASP A 75 -16.93 5.84 21.38
N ILE A 76 -17.06 4.61 20.86
CA ILE A 76 -17.88 3.56 21.47
C ILE A 76 -17.38 3.22 22.87
N LYS A 77 -16.05 3.12 23.04
CA LYS A 77 -15.44 2.84 24.33
C LYS A 77 -15.73 3.95 25.33
N GLU A 78 -15.59 5.22 24.95
CA GLU A 78 -15.88 6.36 25.83
C GLU A 78 -17.35 6.38 26.28
N GLU A 79 -18.29 6.15 25.36
CA GLU A 79 -19.71 6.07 25.68
C GLU A 79 -20.02 4.86 26.58
N ALA A 80 -19.37 3.72 26.35
CA ALA A 80 -19.49 2.54 27.23
C ALA A 80 -18.95 2.79 28.64
N GLU A 81 -17.82 3.49 28.78
CA GLU A 81 -17.27 3.91 30.07
C GLU A 81 -18.20 4.90 30.80
N ALA A 82 -18.86 5.80 30.06
CA ALA A 82 -19.86 6.72 30.62
C ALA A 82 -21.09 5.95 31.15
N LEU A 83 -21.57 4.96 30.40
CA LEU A 83 -22.64 4.07 30.84
C LEU A 83 -22.26 3.27 32.08
N ALA A 84 -21.03 2.75 32.16
CA ALA A 84 -20.54 2.04 33.34
C ALA A 84 -20.60 2.92 34.61
N LYS A 85 -20.18 4.19 34.51
CA LYS A 85 -20.28 5.15 35.62
C LYS A 85 -21.74 5.42 36.03
N LEU A 86 -22.67 5.45 35.07
CA LEU A 86 -24.10 5.60 35.36
C LEU A 86 -24.69 4.38 36.08
N LEU A 87 -24.18 3.17 35.79
CA LEU A 87 -24.60 1.94 36.47
C LEU A 87 -24.09 1.84 37.91
N GLU A 88 -22.92 2.40 38.20
CA GLU A 88 -22.36 2.48 39.55
C GLU A 88 -23.04 3.54 40.44
N ALA A 89 -23.87 4.41 39.85
CA ALA A 89 -24.53 5.47 40.60
C ALA A 89 -25.53 4.90 41.64
N PRO A 90 -25.62 5.51 42.85
CA PRO A 90 -26.56 5.05 43.90
C PRO A 90 -28.04 5.04 43.48
N ARG A 91 -28.40 5.82 42.46
CA ARG A 91 -29.72 5.83 41.83
C ARG A 91 -29.55 5.78 40.32
N LEU A 92 -30.20 4.80 39.70
CA LEU A 92 -30.14 4.62 38.25
C LEU A 92 -30.95 5.67 37.50
N ASP A 93 -30.30 6.37 36.59
CA ASP A 93 -30.95 7.25 35.62
C ASP A 93 -31.19 6.49 34.31
N ARG A 94 -32.38 5.88 34.19
CA ARG A 94 -32.76 5.07 33.03
C ARG A 94 -32.77 5.86 31.73
N LYS A 95 -33.06 7.16 31.78
CA LYS A 95 -33.11 8.01 30.59
C LYS A 95 -31.70 8.17 30.01
N LYS A 96 -30.73 8.50 30.86
CA LYS A 96 -29.32 8.61 30.44
C LYS A 96 -28.74 7.29 29.96
N LEU A 97 -29.10 6.18 30.60
CA LEU A 97 -28.68 4.85 30.15
C LEU A 97 -29.21 4.51 28.75
N GLN A 98 -30.47 4.86 28.48
CA GLN A 98 -31.07 4.67 27.17
C GLN A 98 -30.39 5.57 26.13
N GLU A 99 -30.17 6.85 26.44
CA GLU A 99 -29.48 7.79 25.55
C GLU A 99 -28.08 7.30 25.15
N GLY A 100 -27.26 6.86 26.11
CA GLY A 100 -25.92 6.34 25.79
C GLY A 100 -25.95 5.03 25.00
N THR A 101 -26.94 4.16 25.25
CA THR A 101 -27.13 2.95 24.43
C THR A 101 -27.52 3.30 22.99
N GLU A 102 -28.42 4.28 22.81
CA GLU A 102 -28.79 4.76 21.47
C GLU A 102 -27.62 5.41 20.74
N ASN A 103 -26.74 6.12 21.45
CA ASN A 103 -25.53 6.71 20.87
C ASN A 103 -24.59 5.63 20.32
N ILE A 104 -24.28 4.59 21.11
CA ILE A 104 -23.48 3.44 20.65
C ILE A 104 -24.12 2.79 19.42
N TRP A 105 -25.43 2.58 19.45
CA TRP A 105 -26.16 2.03 18.29
C TRP A 105 -26.00 2.89 17.03
N ARG A 106 -26.09 4.21 17.15
CA ARG A 106 -25.88 5.13 16.01
C ARG A 106 -24.45 5.10 15.48
N MET A 107 -23.45 4.95 16.35
CA MET A 107 -22.05 4.79 15.95
C MET A 107 -21.88 3.50 15.15
N CYS A 108 -22.37 2.36 15.67
CA CYS A 108 -22.31 1.09 14.96
C CYS A 108 -23.05 1.10 13.62
N TYR A 109 -24.24 1.72 13.55
CA TYR A 109 -25.01 1.80 12.31
C TYR A 109 -24.39 2.68 11.22
N ARG A 110 -23.48 3.60 11.58
CA ARG A 110 -22.77 4.41 10.59
C ARG A 110 -21.61 3.66 9.94
N GLU A 111 -21.09 2.64 10.62
CA GLU A 111 -19.93 1.85 10.19
C GLU A 111 -20.28 0.53 9.49
N LEU A 112 -21.52 0.05 9.62
CA LEU A 112 -22.03 -1.17 8.99
C LEU A 112 -22.73 -0.86 7.66
#